data_AF-A0AAD7G8Y8-F1
#
_entry.id   AF-A0AAD7G8Y8-F1
#
_cell.length_a   1.000
_cell.length_b   1.000
_cell.length_c   1.000
_cell.angle_alpha   90.00
_cell.angle_beta   90.00
_cell.angle_gamma   90.00
#
_symmetry.space_group_name_H-M   'P 1'
#
loop_
_entity.id
_entity.type
_entity.pdbx_description
1 polymer ?
#
loop_
_entity_poly.entity_id
_entity_poly.type
_entity_poly.pdbx_seq_one_letter_code
_entity_poly.pdbx_strand_id
1 'polypeptide(L)'
;NDDRRCDHVIVNDNPEDLTFAHLVEVFRCKPPNESLHNIGLINMLTLSKWVPKTKWAGCRNYEEKKATRFIMLKYLVHGMHMIPVFDVPRKDLKYLNDIIDGDMF
;
A
#
# COMPACT_ATOMS: atom_id res chain seq x y z
N ASN A 1 11.17 0.34 -20.05
CA ASN A 1 11.90 0.23 -18.76
C ASN A 1 11.10 0.94 -17.68
N ASP A 2 10.09 0.29 -17.15
CA ASP A 2 9.38 0.75 -15.94
C ASP A 2 9.20 -0.48 -15.04
N ASP A 3 10.31 -1.13 -14.68
CA ASP A 3 10.38 -2.12 -13.61
C ASP A 3 10.32 -1.41 -12.25
N ARG A 4 9.34 -0.52 -12.07
CA ARG A 4 9.03 0.01 -10.75
C ARG A 4 8.31 -1.07 -9.99
N ARG A 5 9.04 -1.71 -9.09
CA ARG A 5 8.52 -2.62 -8.08
C ARG A 5 7.37 -1.91 -7.35
N CYS A 6 6.13 -2.39 -7.53
CA CYS A 6 4.94 -1.84 -6.89
C CYS A 6 4.73 -2.51 -5.53
N ASP A 7 5.55 -2.15 -4.55
CA ASP A 7 5.51 -2.71 -3.20
C ASP A 7 4.34 -2.09 -2.41
N HIS A 8 3.18 -2.76 -2.42
CA HIS A 8 2.07 -2.40 -1.53
C HIS A 8 2.15 -3.25 -0.27
N VAL A 9 1.72 -2.69 0.86
CA VAL A 9 1.88 -3.29 2.19
C VAL A 9 0.64 -3.08 3.05
N ILE A 10 0.42 -4.01 3.96
CA ILE A 10 -0.53 -3.87 5.06
C ILE A 10 0.20 -3.26 6.25
N VAL A 11 -0.40 -2.22 6.80
CA VAL A 11 0.11 -1.48 7.95
C VAL A 11 -0.72 -1.79 9.18
N ASN A 12 -0.07 -2.20 10.27
CA ASN A 12 -0.69 -2.40 11.58
C ASN A 12 -0.45 -1.17 12.47
N ASP A 13 -1.09 -0.07 12.10
CA ASP A 13 -1.08 1.18 12.87
C ASP A 13 -2.40 1.44 13.62
N ASN A 14 -3.46 0.70 13.26
CA ASN A 14 -4.77 0.76 13.91
C ASN A 14 -5.26 -0.66 14.24
N PRO A 15 -5.62 -0.96 15.51
CA PRO A 15 -6.13 -2.28 15.89
C PRO A 15 -7.54 -2.59 15.36
N GLU A 16 -8.30 -1.59 14.92
CA GLU A 16 -9.71 -1.78 14.52
C GLU A 16 -9.90 -2.02 13.01
N ASP A 17 -8.94 -1.60 12.17
CA ASP A 17 -9.05 -1.64 10.71
C ASP A 17 -7.74 -2.01 10.02
N LEU A 18 -7.85 -2.67 8.87
CA LEU A 18 -6.69 -2.90 7.99
C LEU A 18 -6.35 -1.63 7.22
N THR A 19 -5.13 -1.14 7.46
CA THR A 19 -4.56 -0.04 6.69
C THR A 19 -3.75 -0.57 5.52
N PHE A 20 -3.99 -0.03 4.32
CA PHE A 20 -3.25 -0.37 3.11
C PHE A 20 -2.40 0.81 2.66
N ALA A 21 -1.18 0.52 2.22
CA ALA A 21 -0.23 1.55 1.82
C ALA A 21 0.65 1.12 0.63
N HIS A 22 1.13 2.08 -0.13
CA HIS A 22 2.20 1.89 -1.12
C HIS A 22 3.51 2.32 -0.46
N LEU A 23 4.46 1.39 -0.35
CA LEU A 23 5.79 1.65 0.16
C LEU A 23 6.62 2.33 -0.93
N VAL A 24 6.91 3.61 -0.72
CA VAL A 24 7.63 4.45 -1.69
C VAL A 24 9.14 4.26 -1.54
N GLU A 25 9.64 4.28 -0.30
CA GLU A 25 11.06 4.20 -0.01
C GLU A 25 11.33 3.68 1.41
N VAL A 26 12.51 3.09 1.62
CA VAL A 26 12.97 2.62 2.93
C VAL A 26 14.30 3.28 3.28
N PHE A 27 14.33 3.87 4.47
CA PHE A 27 15.48 4.53 5.05
C PHE A 27 15.99 3.72 6.24
N ARG A 28 17.30 3.75 6.43
CA ARG A 28 17.97 3.22 7.60
C ARG A 28 18.59 4.38 8.36
N CYS A 29 18.04 4.67 9.54
CA CYS A 29 18.35 5.87 10.32
C CYS A 29 18.89 5.46 11.69
N LYS A 30 19.93 6.15 12.17
CA LYS A 30 20.45 5.99 13.54
C LYS A 30 20.40 7.35 14.25
N PRO A 31 19.41 7.58 15.12
CA PRO A 31 19.37 8.80 15.92
C PRO A 31 20.57 8.86 16.88
N PRO A 32 21.00 10.05 17.31
CA PRO A 32 22.06 10.17 18.31
C PRO A 32 21.70 9.39 19.58
N ASN A 33 22.62 8.52 20.03
CA ASN A 33 22.46 7.67 21.22
C ASN A 33 21.33 6.62 21.17
N GLU A 34 20.73 6.36 20.02
CA GLU A 34 19.68 5.35 19.87
C GLU A 34 20.10 4.18 18.97
N SER A 35 19.27 3.14 19.00
CA SER A 35 19.39 2.00 18.11
C SER A 35 19.18 2.38 16.64
N LEU A 36 19.63 1.50 15.74
CA LEU A 36 19.34 1.62 14.32
C LEU A 36 17.84 1.35 14.07
N HIS A 37 17.18 2.22 13.32
CA HIS A 37 15.78 2.08 12.94
C HIS A 37 15.65 2.02 11.41
N ASN A 38 14.77 1.14 10.94
CA ASN A 38 14.33 1.16 9.54
C ASN A 38 12.98 1.90 9.47
N ILE A 39 12.90 2.93 8.64
CA ILE A 39 11.74 3.80 8.46
C ILE A 39 11.29 3.72 7.00
N GLY A 40 10.01 3.51 6.76
CA GLY A 40 9.41 3.52 5.43
C GLY A 40 8.70 4.84 5.17
N LEU A 41 8.80 5.34 3.94
CA LEU A 41 7.92 6.38 3.41
C LEU A 41 6.78 5.71 2.66
N ILE A 42 5.55 6.01 3.04
CA ILE A 42 4.36 5.37 2.49
C ILE A 42 3.35 6.38 1.95
N ASN A 43 2.62 6.00 0.90
CA ASN A 43 1.38 6.65 0.47
C ASN A 43 0.19 5.81 0.92
N MET A 44 -0.78 6.44 1.57
CA MET A 44 -1.96 5.73 2.10
C MET A 44 -2.93 5.39 0.97
N LEU A 45 -3.48 4.17 0.99
CA LEU A 45 -4.59 3.77 0.13
C LEU A 45 -5.90 3.83 0.93
N THR A 46 -6.83 4.65 0.46
CA THR A 46 -8.15 4.82 1.08
C THR A 46 -9.24 4.23 0.22
N LEU A 47 -10.31 3.69 0.82
CA LEU A 47 -11.43 3.18 0.05
C LEU A 47 -11.99 4.29 -0.87
N SER A 48 -12.07 4.00 -2.15
CA SER A 48 -12.50 4.96 -3.16
C SER A 48 -14.02 4.93 -3.33
N LYS A 49 -14.61 6.11 -3.55
CA LYS A 49 -16.03 6.26 -3.92
C LYS A 49 -16.28 6.04 -5.42
N TRP A 50 -15.22 5.93 -6.21
CA TRP A 50 -15.34 5.59 -7.63
C TRP A 50 -15.92 4.18 -7.78
N VAL A 51 -16.78 3.97 -8.78
CA VAL A 51 -17.43 2.69 -9.03
C VAL A 51 -17.05 2.19 -10.42
N PRO A 52 -16.51 0.97 -10.55
CA PRO A 52 -16.19 0.40 -11.86
C PRO A 52 -17.46 0.11 -12.66
N LYS A 53 -17.35 0.20 -14.00
CA LYS A 53 -18.46 -0.14 -14.90
C LYS A 53 -18.91 -1.60 -14.74
N THR A 54 -17.93 -2.50 -14.60
CA THR A 54 -18.17 -3.91 -14.28
C THR A 54 -17.85 -4.11 -12.81
N LYS A 55 -18.86 -4.47 -12.00
CA LYS A 55 -18.69 -4.79 -10.58
C LYS A 55 -18.67 -6.29 -10.37
N TRP A 56 -17.71 -6.75 -9.59
CA TRP A 56 -17.41 -8.15 -9.33
C TRP A 56 -17.74 -8.39 -7.86
N ALA A 57 -18.18 -9.60 -7.49
CA ALA A 57 -18.42 -9.92 -6.09
C ALA A 57 -17.15 -9.69 -5.26
N GLY A 58 -17.26 -8.99 -4.13
CA GLY A 58 -16.11 -8.67 -3.28
C GLY A 58 -15.18 -7.56 -3.78
N CYS A 59 -15.40 -6.99 -4.98
CA CYS A 59 -14.54 -5.94 -5.53
C CYS A 59 -14.47 -4.71 -4.60
N ARG A 60 -13.28 -4.43 -4.08
CA ARG A 60 -12.94 -3.21 -3.36
C ARG A 60 -11.91 -2.41 -4.15
N ASN A 61 -12.19 -1.13 -4.34
CA ASN A 61 -11.30 -0.21 -5.03
C ASN A 61 -10.78 0.85 -4.07
N TYR A 62 -9.49 1.09 -4.15
CA TYR A 62 -8.76 2.03 -3.32
C TYR A 62 -8.21 3.17 -4.16
N GLU A 63 -7.98 4.29 -3.53
CA GLU A 63 -7.36 5.48 -4.08
C GLU A 63 -6.09 5.78 -3.29
N GLU A 64 -4.96 5.83 -3.99
CA GLU A 64 -3.68 6.24 -3.44
C GLU A 64 -3.68 7.76 -3.21
N LYS A 65 -3.61 8.16 -1.94
CA LYS A 65 -3.46 9.56 -1.57
C LYS A 65 -1.97 9.89 -1.56
N LYS A 66 -1.58 10.93 -2.30
CA LYS A 66 -0.21 11.49 -2.30
C LYS A 66 0.19 12.18 -0.98
N ALA A 67 -0.53 11.91 0.11
CA ALA A 67 -0.19 12.37 1.44
C ALA A 67 0.79 11.37 2.05
N THR A 68 2.07 11.59 1.77
CA THR A 68 3.16 10.73 2.25
C THR A 68 3.27 10.75 3.77
N ARG A 69 3.53 9.59 4.38
CA ARG A 69 3.79 9.46 5.83
C ARG A 69 5.02 8.62 6.07
N PHE A 70 5.73 8.90 7.16
CA PHE A 70 6.80 8.03 7.65
C PHE A 70 6.22 7.02 8.64
N ILE A 71 6.69 5.78 8.56
CA ILE A 71 6.31 4.70 9.47
C ILE A 71 7.51 3.84 9.82
N MET A 72 7.57 3.31 11.04
CA MET A 72 8.59 2.30 11.36
C MET A 72 8.27 0.98 10.63
N LEU A 73 9.26 0.35 10.01
CA LEU A 73 9.02 -0.89 9.25
C LEU A 73 8.44 -2.03 10.11
N LYS A 74 8.63 -2.00 11.43
CA LYS A 74 8.04 -2.96 12.36
C LYS A 74 6.50 -2.98 12.35
N TYR A 75 5.85 -1.95 11.80
CA TYR A 75 4.40 -1.89 11.64
C TYR A 75 3.93 -2.44 10.29
N LEU A 76 4.84 -2.78 9.37
CA LEU A 76 4.48 -3.44 8.12
C LEU A 76 4.28 -4.94 8.41
N VAL A 77 3.08 -5.44 8.17
CA VAL A 77 2.73 -6.84 8.48
C VAL A 77 3.09 -7.74 7.31
N HIS A 78 2.67 -7.35 6.11
CA HIS A 78 2.77 -8.19 4.93
C HIS A 78 2.77 -7.36 3.65
N GLY A 79 3.38 -7.90 2.59
CA GLY A 79 3.21 -7.39 1.24
C GLY A 79 1.78 -7.66 0.75
N MET A 80 1.34 -6.94 -0.27
CA MET A 80 0.06 -7.21 -0.90
C MET A 80 0.08 -6.83 -2.37
N HIS A 81 -0.84 -7.41 -3.13
CA HIS A 81 -0.98 -7.08 -4.54
C HIS A 81 -2.15 -6.11 -4.78
N MET A 82 -1.84 -4.95 -5.36
CA MET A 82 -2.80 -3.94 -5.79
C MET A 82 -2.70 -3.77 -7.29
N ILE A 83 -3.81 -3.97 -8.00
CA ILE A 83 -3.87 -3.91 -9.45
C ILE A 83 -4.30 -2.51 -9.87
N PRO A 84 -3.56 -1.78 -10.73
CA PRO A 84 -4.05 -0.54 -11.29
C PRO A 84 -5.40 -0.71 -11.98
N VAL A 85 -6.35 0.18 -11.68
CA VAL A 85 -7.61 0.21 -12.41
C VAL A 85 -7.33 0.54 -13.88
N PHE A 86 -7.87 -0.28 -14.78
CA PHE A 86 -7.76 -0.10 -16.23
C PHE A 86 -8.99 0.64 -16.79
N ASP A 87 -8.90 1.10 -18.04
CA ASP A 87 -9.96 1.83 -18.77
C ASP A 87 -10.43 3.17 -18.17
N VAL A 88 -9.60 3.76 -17.30
CA VAL A 88 -9.79 5.13 -16.80
C VAL A 88 -8.45 5.89 -16.83
N PRO A 89 -8.45 7.22 -17.04
CA PRO A 89 -7.23 8.02 -17.02
C PRO A 89 -6.62 8.17 -15.60
N ARG A 90 -7.28 7.62 -14.58
CA ARG A 90 -6.88 7.71 -13.17
C ARG A 90 -5.89 6.61 -12.78
N LYS A 91 -4.63 7.01 -12.56
CA LYS A 91 -3.54 6.09 -12.17
C LYS A 91 -3.47 5.77 -10.68
N ASP A 92 -4.17 6.56 -9.87
CA ASP A 92 -4.22 6.47 -8.41
C ASP A 92 -5.29 5.51 -7.90
N LEU A 93 -6.14 4.98 -8.80
CA LEU A 93 -7.12 3.96 -8.45
C LEU A 93 -6.51 2.56 -8.57
N LYS A 94 -6.74 1.74 -7.55
CA LYS A 94 -6.28 0.35 -7.48
C LYS A 94 -7.41 -0.60 -7.07
N TYR A 95 -7.40 -1.81 -7.60
CA TYR A 95 -8.18 -2.94 -7.09
C TYR A 95 -7.36 -3.71 -6.07
N LEU A 96 -7.98 -4.07 -4.95
CA LEU A 96 -7.42 -5.04 -4.03
C LEU A 96 -7.52 -6.44 -4.64
N ASN A 97 -6.39 -7.15 -4.72
CA ASN A 97 -6.37 -8.57 -5.05
C ASN A 97 -6.01 -9.37 -3.78
N ASP A 98 -7.01 -10.03 -3.21
CA ASP A 98 -6.90 -10.88 -2.01
C ASP A 98 -6.78 -12.38 -2.33
N ILE A 99 -6.72 -12.74 -3.61
CA ILE A 99 -6.69 -14.13 -4.09
C ILE A 99 -5.25 -14.67 -4.21
N ILE A 100 -4.25 -13.79 -4.13
CA ILE A 100 -2.85 -14.18 -4.19
C ILE A 100 -2.39 -14.65 -2.81
N ASP A 101 -1.90 -15.89 -2.78
CA ASP A 101 -1.26 -16.48 -1.60
C ASP A 101 -0.03 -15.64 -1.18
N GLY A 102 0.09 -15.40 0.11
CA GLY A 102 1.06 -14.46 0.68
C GLY A 102 2.52 -14.90 0.53
N ASP A 103 2.75 -16.15 0.13
CA ASP A 103 4.06 -16.74 -0.10
C ASP A 103 4.56 -16.61 -1.55
N MET A 104 3.75 -16.04 -2.47
CA MET A 104 4.15 -15.85 -3.88
C MET A 104 5.11 -14.67 -4.13
N PHE A 105 5.47 -13.86 -3.12
CA PHE A 105 6.35 -12.69 -3.27
C PHE A 105 7.45 -12.59 -2.22
#